data_AF-A0A535X3I6-F1
#
_entry.id   AF-A0A535X3I6-F1
#
_cell.length_a   1.000
_cell.length_b   1.000
_cell.length_c   1.000
_cell.angle_alpha   90.00
_cell.angle_beta   90.00
_cell.angle_gamma   90.00
#
_symmetry.space_group_name_H-M   'P 1'
#
loop_
_entity.id
_entity.type
_entity.pdbx_description
1 polymer ?
#
loop_
_entity_poly.entity_id
_entity_poly.type
_entity_poly.pdbx_seq_one_letter_code
_entity_poly.pdbx_strand_id
1 'polypeptide(L)'
;MKGKSSGRVWCNLSPRMAVDLDRIGRASLTELGDIRIDDVLSFIDRGIEKMPSYMDLYRRWESQQWAVGDIDFSLDRQDWLEANDLERKATLWSHRLFFNGEERVTSTLAPFVWASPTPEIEVFLSTQMVDEARHTVFFEKWWREVAGTDARDMTELLKEIRPEANEGYNILFYDRLPSTAQRLASNPKDFDAFVEGVTLYHIVIEATIALTGQRFELESMREQGLTDRGFYRGFTAVARDESRCP
;
A
#
# COMPACT_ATOMS: atom_id res chain seq x y z
N MET A 1 -52.84 -29.78 -18.76
CA MET A 1 -52.27 -28.49 -19.23
C MET A 1 -51.97 -27.63 -18.01
N LYS A 2 -50.69 -27.22 -17.89
CA LYS A 2 -50.11 -26.00 -17.27
C LYS A 2 -50.79 -25.41 -16.00
N GLY A 3 -50.09 -25.08 -14.91
CA GLY A 3 -48.64 -24.97 -14.68
C GLY A 3 -48.39 -24.62 -13.21
N LYS A 4 -47.25 -25.07 -12.69
CA LYS A 4 -46.78 -24.93 -11.31
C LYS A 4 -46.44 -23.47 -10.99
N SER A 5 -46.89 -22.97 -9.84
CA SER A 5 -46.42 -21.71 -9.25
C SER A 5 -45.01 -21.91 -8.69
N SER A 6 -44.00 -21.45 -9.42
CA SER A 6 -42.63 -21.39 -8.92
C SER A 6 -42.51 -20.24 -7.92
N GLY A 7 -42.30 -20.57 -6.64
CA GLY A 7 -41.85 -19.61 -5.63
C GLY A 7 -40.52 -19.01 -6.06
N ARG A 8 -40.50 -17.71 -6.30
CA ARG A 8 -39.25 -16.94 -6.41
C ARG A 8 -38.68 -16.82 -5.00
N VAL A 9 -37.65 -17.62 -4.72
CA VAL A 9 -36.72 -17.37 -3.62
C VAL A 9 -35.90 -16.16 -4.05
N TRP A 10 -36.33 -14.97 -3.63
CA TRP A 10 -35.47 -13.81 -3.66
C TRP A 10 -34.40 -14.03 -2.61
N CYS A 11 -33.17 -14.19 -3.07
CA CYS A 11 -31.98 -14.15 -2.23
C CYS A 11 -31.98 -12.77 -1.55
N ASN A 12 -32.25 -12.74 -0.25
CA ASN A 12 -32.05 -11.55 0.58
C ASN A 12 -30.55 -11.27 0.65
N LEU A 13 -30.00 -10.64 -0.38
CA LEU A 13 -28.79 -9.85 -0.23
C LEU A 13 -29.19 -8.70 0.70
N SER A 14 -28.81 -8.80 1.98
CA SER A 14 -28.83 -7.63 2.85
C SER A 14 -28.12 -6.49 2.11
N PRO A 15 -28.66 -5.26 2.12
CA PRO A 15 -27.91 -4.12 1.63
C PRO A 15 -26.57 -4.12 2.39
N ARG A 16 -25.43 -4.15 1.68
CA ARG A 16 -24.15 -3.81 2.32
C ARG A 16 -24.40 -2.49 3.04
N MET A 17 -24.26 -2.47 4.36
CA MET A 17 -24.30 -1.23 5.12
C MET A 17 -23.33 -0.26 4.44
N ALA A 18 -23.73 0.99 4.28
CA ALA A 18 -22.85 2.01 3.71
C ALA A 18 -21.54 2.00 4.51
N VAL A 19 -20.40 1.91 3.81
CA VAL A 19 -19.08 1.85 4.43
C VAL A 19 -18.89 3.09 5.30
N ASP A 20 -18.59 2.89 6.58
CA ASP A 20 -18.31 3.97 7.53
C ASP A 20 -16.86 4.42 7.37
N LEU A 21 -16.68 5.37 6.47
CA LEU A 21 -15.36 5.89 6.08
C LEU A 21 -14.70 6.70 7.20
N ASP A 22 -15.50 7.34 8.05
CA ASP A 22 -14.99 8.06 9.23
C ASP A 22 -14.39 7.08 10.24
N ARG A 23 -15.03 5.92 10.44
CA ARG A 23 -14.49 4.84 11.27
C ARG A 23 -13.18 4.31 10.71
N ILE A 24 -13.10 4.05 9.40
CA ILE A 24 -11.86 3.54 8.76
C ILE A 24 -10.72 4.55 8.91
N GLY A 25 -11.02 5.84 8.70
CA GLY A 25 -10.03 6.91 8.80
C GLY A 25 -9.51 7.15 10.21
N ARG A 26 -10.24 6.78 11.26
CA ARG A 26 -9.81 6.96 12.66
C ARG A 26 -9.41 5.65 13.36
N ALA A 27 -9.48 4.52 12.66
CA ALA A 27 -9.19 3.22 13.25
C ALA A 27 -7.73 3.13 13.72
N SER A 28 -7.53 2.67 14.94
CA SER A 28 -6.24 2.24 15.48
C SER A 28 -5.70 1.00 14.76
N LEU A 29 -4.42 0.68 14.94
CA LEU A 29 -3.80 -0.54 14.39
C LEU A 29 -4.57 -1.81 14.78
N THR A 30 -5.07 -1.89 16.01
CA THR A 30 -5.88 -3.02 16.47
C THR A 30 -7.21 -3.09 15.73
N GLU A 31 -7.91 -1.96 15.57
CA GLU A 31 -9.21 -1.90 14.88
C GLU A 31 -9.10 -2.12 13.38
N LEU A 32 -7.94 -1.85 12.77
CA LEU A 32 -7.68 -2.18 11.36
C LEU A 32 -7.74 -3.69 11.09
N GLY A 33 -7.52 -4.54 12.10
CA GLY A 33 -7.75 -5.99 11.99
C GLY A 33 -9.20 -6.38 11.67
N ASP A 34 -10.17 -5.51 11.99
CA ASP A 34 -11.60 -5.74 11.74
C ASP A 34 -12.09 -5.11 10.43
N ILE A 35 -11.23 -4.39 9.70
CA ILE A 35 -11.59 -3.64 8.50
C ILE A 35 -11.26 -4.47 7.25
N ARG A 36 -12.20 -4.54 6.30
CA ARG A 36 -11.94 -5.22 5.02
C ARG A 36 -11.18 -4.29 4.09
N ILE A 37 -10.25 -4.84 3.31
CA ILE A 37 -9.54 -4.07 2.29
C ILE A 37 -10.51 -3.45 1.26
N ASP A 38 -11.57 -4.15 0.85
CA ASP A 38 -12.61 -3.58 -0.02
C ASP A 38 -13.24 -2.29 0.55
N ASP A 39 -13.36 -2.19 1.88
CA ASP A 39 -13.92 -1.01 2.54
C ASP A 39 -12.90 0.15 2.54
N VAL A 40 -11.60 -0.16 2.68
CA VAL A 40 -10.50 0.82 2.51
C VAL A 40 -10.40 1.29 1.05
N LEU A 41 -10.59 0.40 0.08
CA LEU A 41 -10.53 0.77 -1.34
C LEU A 41 -11.77 1.54 -1.81
N SER A 42 -12.88 1.48 -1.07
CA SER A 42 -14.10 2.22 -1.41
C SER A 42 -13.91 3.75 -1.38
N PHE A 43 -12.81 4.25 -0.82
CA PHE A 43 -12.40 5.65 -0.93
C PHE A 43 -12.05 6.07 -2.38
N ILE A 44 -11.58 5.14 -3.21
CA ILE A 44 -11.11 5.35 -4.58
C ILE A 44 -12.27 5.32 -5.59
N ASP A 45 -13.31 4.50 -5.34
CA ASP A 45 -14.46 4.30 -6.24
C ASP A 45 -15.43 5.50 -6.33
N ARG A 46 -15.10 6.64 -5.72
CA ARG A 46 -15.90 7.86 -5.80
C ARG A 46 -15.62 8.54 -7.14
N GLY A 47 -16.56 8.42 -8.08
CA GLY A 47 -16.46 9.05 -9.41
C GLY A 47 -15.97 10.52 -9.36
N ILE A 48 -15.30 10.94 -10.44
CA ILE A 48 -14.50 12.18 -10.59
C ILE A 48 -15.13 13.44 -9.96
N GLU A 49 -16.46 13.59 -10.01
CA GLU A 49 -17.19 14.74 -9.45
C GLU A 49 -17.16 14.86 -7.92
N LYS A 50 -16.74 13.81 -7.19
CA LYS A 50 -16.66 13.77 -5.72
C LYS A 50 -15.24 13.55 -5.19
N MET A 51 -14.22 13.81 -6.00
CA MET A 51 -12.84 13.67 -5.55
C MET A 51 -12.51 14.70 -4.46
N PRO A 52 -11.81 14.28 -3.39
CA PRO A 52 -11.31 15.20 -2.37
C PRO A 52 -10.32 16.19 -2.98
N SER A 53 -10.26 17.41 -2.44
CA SER A 53 -9.15 18.32 -2.76
C SER A 53 -7.84 17.81 -2.13
N TYR A 54 -6.68 18.27 -2.64
CA TYR A 54 -5.38 17.97 -2.03
C TYR A 54 -5.33 18.36 -0.55
N MET A 55 -6.01 19.44 -0.16
CA MET A 55 -6.10 19.84 1.25
C MET A 55 -7.05 18.96 2.07
N ASP A 56 -8.06 18.34 1.47
CA ASP A 56 -8.85 17.32 2.16
C ASP A 56 -8.04 16.04 2.36
N LEU A 57 -7.21 15.65 1.38
CA LEU A 57 -6.28 14.53 1.51
C LEU A 57 -5.24 14.78 2.60
N TYR A 58 -4.68 15.99 2.67
CA TYR A 58 -3.78 16.40 3.76
C TYR A 58 -4.47 16.29 5.14
N ARG A 59 -5.70 16.79 5.30
CA ARG A 59 -6.44 16.68 6.58
C ARG A 59 -6.74 15.23 6.95
N ARG A 60 -6.95 14.34 5.96
CA ARG A 60 -7.08 12.90 6.21
C ARG A 60 -5.78 12.30 6.69
N TRP A 61 -4.65 12.67 6.08
CA TRP A 61 -3.33 12.25 6.55
C TRP A 61 -3.15 12.60 8.03
N GLU A 62 -3.48 13.84 8.44
CA GLU A 62 -3.38 14.25 9.85
C GLU A 62 -4.20 13.36 10.80
N SER A 63 -5.36 12.84 10.38
CA SER A 63 -6.20 11.99 11.23
C SER A 63 -5.88 10.49 11.16
N GLN A 64 -5.01 10.05 10.25
CA GLN A 64 -4.74 8.63 9.96
C GLN A 64 -3.36 8.14 10.44
N GLN A 65 -2.69 8.90 11.30
CA GLN A 65 -1.33 8.58 11.75
C GLN A 65 -1.24 7.25 12.52
N TRP A 66 -0.15 6.52 12.28
CA TRP A 66 0.21 5.28 12.98
C TRP A 66 1.73 5.18 13.12
N ALA A 67 2.21 4.41 14.10
CA ALA A 67 3.63 4.23 14.36
C ALA A 67 4.05 2.77 14.10
N VAL A 68 5.09 2.59 13.30
CA VAL A 68 5.68 1.27 13.03
C VAL A 68 6.16 0.59 14.30
N GLY A 69 6.65 1.37 15.27
CA GLY A 69 7.11 0.87 16.57
C GLY A 69 6.02 0.25 17.44
N ASP A 70 4.74 0.57 17.19
CA ASP A 70 3.60 0.04 17.94
C ASP A 70 3.12 -1.32 17.41
N ILE A 71 3.68 -1.80 16.28
CA ILE A 71 3.31 -3.08 15.69
C ILE A 71 4.04 -4.21 16.41
N ASP A 72 3.26 -5.13 17.00
CA ASP A 72 3.76 -6.37 17.56
C ASP A 72 3.76 -7.48 16.50
N PHE A 73 4.95 -7.98 16.15
CA PHE A 73 5.15 -9.10 15.22
C PHE A 73 5.37 -10.44 15.92
N SER A 74 5.11 -10.55 17.22
CA SER A 74 5.35 -11.77 18.00
C SER A 74 4.62 -12.99 17.45
N LEU A 75 3.38 -12.82 16.98
CA LEU A 75 2.59 -13.88 16.34
C LEU A 75 3.10 -14.19 14.93
N ASP A 76 3.43 -13.17 14.14
CA ASP A 76 4.01 -13.34 12.80
C ASP A 76 5.32 -14.14 12.85
N ARG A 77 6.16 -13.92 13.88
CA ARG A 77 7.38 -14.68 14.11
C ARG A 77 7.09 -16.15 14.47
N GLN A 78 6.03 -16.42 15.24
CA GLN A 78 5.64 -17.80 15.56
C GLN A 78 5.20 -18.53 14.28
N ASP A 79 4.31 -17.91 13.51
CA ASP A 79 3.86 -18.45 12.22
C ASP A 79 5.05 -18.73 11.29
N TRP A 80 6.00 -17.80 11.20
CA TRP A 80 7.20 -17.95 10.39
C TRP A 80 8.07 -19.15 10.78
N LEU A 81 8.20 -19.41 12.08
CA LEU A 81 8.99 -20.55 12.59
C LEU A 81 8.29 -21.88 12.32
N GLU A 82 6.97 -21.90 12.30
CA GLU A 82 6.16 -23.10 12.01
C GLU A 82 5.95 -23.33 10.50
N ALA A 83 6.11 -22.29 9.69
CA ALA A 83 5.91 -22.35 8.24
C ALA A 83 6.86 -23.33 7.55
N ASN A 84 6.32 -24.04 6.55
CA ASN A 84 7.11 -24.88 5.67
C ASN A 84 7.87 -24.06 4.61
N ASP A 85 8.78 -24.70 3.88
CA ASP A 85 9.64 -24.02 2.91
C ASP A 85 8.87 -23.35 1.76
N LEU A 86 7.71 -23.89 1.37
CA LEU A 86 6.90 -23.30 0.30
C LEU A 86 6.21 -22.02 0.79
N GLU A 87 5.62 -22.06 1.98
CA GLU A 87 5.02 -20.90 2.66
C GLU A 87 6.05 -19.79 2.84
N ARG A 88 7.23 -20.13 3.39
CA ARG A 88 8.32 -19.17 3.57
C ARG A 88 8.75 -18.52 2.26
N LYS A 89 8.88 -19.31 1.18
CA LYS A 89 9.23 -18.78 -0.14
C LYS A 89 8.15 -17.85 -0.69
N ALA A 90 6.87 -18.19 -0.53
CA ALA A 90 5.77 -17.35 -0.98
C ALA A 90 5.72 -16.01 -0.22
N THR A 91 5.82 -16.05 1.11
CA THR A 91 5.87 -14.86 1.96
C THR A 91 7.06 -13.97 1.61
N LEU A 92 8.28 -14.52 1.52
CA LEU A 92 9.47 -13.75 1.16
C LEU A 92 9.36 -13.15 -0.25
N TRP A 93 8.77 -13.87 -1.19
CA TRP A 93 8.59 -13.34 -2.54
C TRP A 93 7.68 -12.10 -2.54
N SER A 94 6.52 -12.18 -1.88
CA SER A 94 5.58 -11.05 -1.77
C SER A 94 6.23 -9.86 -1.03
N HIS A 95 6.84 -10.12 0.12
CA HIS A 95 7.44 -9.07 0.95
C HIS A 95 8.67 -8.42 0.27
N ARG A 96 9.44 -9.16 -0.54
CA ARG A 96 10.53 -8.57 -1.34
C ARG A 96 10.00 -7.54 -2.31
N LEU A 97 8.91 -7.85 -3.01
CA LEU A 97 8.34 -6.96 -4.02
C LEU A 97 7.83 -5.66 -3.40
N PHE A 98 7.11 -5.75 -2.28
CA PHE A 98 6.65 -4.56 -1.57
C PHE A 98 7.82 -3.78 -0.97
N PHE A 99 8.69 -4.41 -0.18
CA PHE A 99 9.78 -3.67 0.48
C PHE A 99 10.70 -2.94 -0.50
N ASN A 100 11.07 -3.59 -1.62
CA ASN A 100 11.83 -2.90 -2.66
C ASN A 100 11.01 -1.80 -3.35
N GLY A 101 9.69 -1.99 -3.48
CA GLY A 101 8.78 -1.00 -4.05
C GLY A 101 8.75 0.26 -3.19
N GLU A 102 8.41 0.10 -1.90
CA GLU A 102 8.33 1.18 -0.90
C GLU A 102 9.64 1.99 -0.84
N GLU A 103 10.80 1.31 -0.83
CA GLU A 103 12.09 2.00 -0.81
C GLU A 103 12.37 2.77 -2.10
N ARG A 104 11.98 2.22 -3.25
CA ARG A 104 12.17 2.87 -4.55
C ARG A 104 11.29 4.10 -4.67
N VAL A 105 10.04 4.04 -4.24
CA VAL A 105 9.15 5.21 -4.26
C VAL A 105 9.64 6.26 -3.25
N THR A 106 10.02 5.86 -2.03
CA THR A 106 10.63 6.75 -1.03
C THR A 106 11.83 7.51 -1.59
N SER A 107 12.76 6.81 -2.26
CA SER A 107 14.00 7.39 -2.78
C SER A 107 13.81 8.25 -4.04
N THR A 108 12.67 8.15 -4.72
CA THR A 108 12.42 8.83 -6.00
C THR A 108 11.34 9.92 -5.94
N LEU A 109 10.65 10.08 -4.81
CA LEU A 109 9.52 11.01 -4.72
C LEU A 109 9.91 12.48 -4.51
N ALA A 110 11.08 12.77 -3.94
CA ALA A 110 11.50 14.16 -3.64
C ALA A 110 11.49 15.11 -4.87
N PRO A 111 11.96 14.70 -6.08
CA PRO A 111 11.84 15.51 -7.28
C PRO A 111 10.40 15.86 -7.69
N PHE A 112 9.42 15.02 -7.35
CA PHE A 112 8.01 15.29 -7.63
C PHE A 112 7.48 16.41 -6.75
N VAL A 113 7.83 16.40 -5.46
CA VAL A 113 7.48 17.49 -4.54
C VAL A 113 8.02 18.81 -5.08
N TRP A 114 9.30 18.86 -5.46
CA TRP A 114 9.91 20.08 -6.00
C TRP A 114 9.28 20.52 -7.34
N ALA A 115 8.91 19.57 -8.20
CA ALA A 115 8.28 19.88 -9.49
C ALA A 115 6.76 20.16 -9.41
N SER A 116 6.18 20.19 -8.20
CA SER A 116 4.74 20.39 -8.01
C SER A 116 4.23 21.68 -8.68
N PRO A 117 3.13 21.62 -9.45
CA PRO A 117 2.64 22.79 -10.19
C PRO A 117 1.89 23.81 -9.31
N THR A 118 1.41 23.40 -8.13
CA THR A 118 0.79 24.30 -7.15
C THR A 118 1.24 23.97 -5.71
N PRO A 119 1.21 24.95 -4.79
CA PRO A 119 1.58 24.71 -3.39
C PRO A 119 0.72 23.66 -2.68
N GLU A 120 -0.57 23.52 -3.03
CA GLU A 120 -1.44 22.51 -2.44
C GLU A 120 -1.01 21.08 -2.80
N ILE A 121 -0.52 20.88 -4.04
CA ILE A 121 0.05 19.60 -4.48
C ILE A 121 1.37 19.36 -3.75
N GLU A 122 2.23 20.37 -3.64
CA GLU A 122 3.52 20.27 -2.93
C GLU A 122 3.32 19.84 -1.46
N VAL A 123 2.37 20.47 -0.77
CA VAL A 123 2.01 20.13 0.62
C VAL A 123 1.52 18.69 0.72
N PHE A 124 0.67 18.25 -0.21
CA PHE A 124 0.14 16.89 -0.20
C PHE A 124 1.19 15.83 -0.58
N LEU A 125 2.00 16.04 -1.62
CA LEU A 125 3.08 15.10 -1.98
C LEU A 125 4.15 15.00 -0.87
N SER A 126 4.32 16.04 -0.06
CA SER A 126 5.17 15.98 1.13
C SER A 126 4.66 14.98 2.17
N THR A 127 3.34 14.79 2.31
CA THR A 127 2.80 13.76 3.19
C THR A 127 3.08 12.36 2.63
N GLN A 128 3.01 12.20 1.32
CA GLN A 128 3.34 10.94 0.65
C GLN A 128 4.78 10.50 0.91
N MET A 129 5.75 11.43 0.84
CA MET A 129 7.13 11.11 1.20
C MET A 129 7.28 10.53 2.61
N VAL A 130 6.47 11.00 3.57
CA VAL A 130 6.48 10.50 4.95
C VAL A 130 5.84 9.13 5.04
N ASP A 131 4.75 8.89 4.30
CA ASP A 131 4.07 7.60 4.27
C ASP A 131 4.97 6.53 3.63
N GLU A 132 5.61 6.81 2.49
CA GLU A 132 6.53 5.85 1.85
C GLU A 132 7.73 5.49 2.71
N ALA A 133 8.30 6.50 3.40
CA ALA A 133 9.36 6.26 4.36
C ALA A 133 8.87 5.37 5.51
N ARG A 134 7.63 5.56 5.98
CA ARG A 134 7.01 4.72 7.02
C ARG A 134 6.79 3.30 6.51
N HIS A 135 6.32 3.11 5.27
CA HIS A 135 6.12 1.81 4.66
C HIS A 135 7.44 1.04 4.54
N THR A 136 8.50 1.72 4.08
CA THR A 136 9.86 1.17 4.02
C THR A 136 10.34 0.67 5.39
N VAL A 137 10.15 1.48 6.44
CA VAL A 137 10.54 1.12 7.82
C VAL A 137 9.65 -0.03 8.36
N PHE A 138 8.37 -0.08 7.99
CA PHE A 138 7.47 -1.19 8.33
C PHE A 138 7.99 -2.53 7.79
N PHE A 139 8.34 -2.59 6.51
CA PHE A 139 8.89 -3.81 5.92
C PHE A 139 10.28 -4.15 6.46
N GLU A 140 11.14 -3.16 6.71
CA GLU A 140 12.43 -3.40 7.37
C GLU A 140 12.21 -4.06 8.75
N LYS A 141 11.31 -3.52 9.57
CA LYS A 141 11.01 -4.05 10.90
C LYS A 141 10.50 -5.49 10.81
N TRP A 142 9.58 -5.77 9.89
CA TRP A 142 9.11 -7.15 9.66
C TRP A 142 10.27 -8.07 9.28
N TRP A 143 11.17 -7.64 8.39
CA TRP A 143 12.31 -8.46 7.98
C TRP A 143 13.23 -8.81 9.14
N ARG A 144 13.50 -7.83 10.01
CA ARG A 144 14.40 -8.00 11.16
C ARG A 144 13.76 -8.87 12.25
N GLU A 145 12.48 -8.70 12.54
CA GLU A 145 11.81 -9.37 13.65
C GLU A 145 11.20 -10.74 13.29
N VAL A 146 10.75 -10.90 12.04
CA VAL A 146 10.01 -12.08 11.58
C VAL A 146 10.90 -13.00 10.75
N ALA A 147 11.42 -12.53 9.61
CA ALA A 147 12.25 -13.37 8.75
C ALA A 147 13.63 -13.65 9.37
N GLY A 148 14.24 -12.61 9.95
CA GLY A 148 15.63 -12.58 10.37
C GLY A 148 16.59 -12.28 9.21
N THR A 149 17.66 -11.54 9.51
CA THR A 149 18.72 -11.18 8.55
C THR A 149 20.01 -10.89 9.32
N ASP A 150 21.15 -11.20 8.71
CA ASP A 150 22.48 -10.84 9.23
C ASP A 150 22.94 -9.45 8.73
N ALA A 151 22.13 -8.77 7.91
CA ALA A 151 22.44 -7.44 7.38
C ALA A 151 22.55 -6.39 8.49
N ARG A 152 23.66 -5.66 8.51
CA ARG A 152 23.98 -4.70 9.57
C ARG A 152 23.19 -3.41 9.48
N ASP A 153 22.78 -3.06 8.27
CA ASP A 153 22.01 -1.85 7.97
C ASP A 153 21.03 -2.11 6.82
N MET A 154 20.18 -1.13 6.55
CA MET A 154 19.18 -1.21 5.48
C MET A 154 19.82 -1.32 4.09
N THR A 155 21.02 -0.77 3.88
CA THR A 155 21.70 -0.85 2.57
C THR A 155 22.13 -2.27 2.26
N GLU A 156 22.68 -2.99 3.24
CA GLU A 156 22.99 -4.41 3.12
C GLU A 156 21.73 -5.24 2.95
N LEU A 157 20.68 -4.93 3.72
CA LEU A 157 19.41 -5.64 3.66
C LEU A 157 18.77 -5.54 2.27
N LEU A 158 18.67 -4.33 1.71
CA LEU A 158 18.12 -4.09 0.37
C LEU A 158 18.89 -4.84 -0.72
N LYS A 159 20.21 -5.01 -0.57
CA LYS A 159 21.03 -5.83 -1.49
C LYS A 159 20.72 -7.32 -1.35
N GLU A 160 20.54 -7.80 -0.12
CA GLU A 160 20.22 -9.19 0.18
C GLU A 160 18.84 -9.58 -0.37
N ILE A 161 17.84 -8.73 -0.15
CA ILE A 161 16.45 -9.00 -0.52
C ILE A 161 16.14 -8.62 -1.97
N ARG A 162 17.09 -8.00 -2.68
CA ARG A 162 16.87 -7.52 -4.04
C ARG A 162 16.26 -8.66 -4.84
N PRO A 163 15.04 -8.50 -5.36
CA PRO A 163 14.37 -9.59 -6.02
C PRO A 163 15.25 -10.03 -7.19
N GLU A 164 15.35 -11.34 -7.40
CA GLU A 164 15.73 -11.91 -8.70
C GLU A 164 14.57 -11.58 -9.66
N ALA A 165 14.44 -10.30 -10.00
CA ALA A 165 13.15 -9.74 -10.33
C ALA A 165 12.80 -10.05 -11.78
N ASN A 166 11.54 -10.46 -11.93
CA ASN A 166 10.73 -10.33 -13.14
C ASN A 166 11.10 -9.04 -13.89
N GLU A 167 11.45 -9.17 -15.17
CA GLU A 167 11.93 -8.09 -16.04
C GLU A 167 11.05 -6.84 -15.96
N GLY A 168 9.72 -7.00 -15.90
CA GLY A 168 8.78 -5.89 -15.79
C GLY A 168 8.93 -5.07 -14.50
N TYR A 169 9.24 -5.72 -13.37
CA TYR A 169 9.46 -5.01 -12.10
C TYR A 169 10.71 -4.13 -12.18
N ASN A 170 11.80 -4.65 -12.77
CA ASN A 170 13.03 -3.88 -12.96
C ASN A 170 12.83 -2.69 -13.89
N ILE A 171 12.07 -2.85 -14.97
CA ILE A 171 11.74 -1.75 -15.88
C ILE A 171 11.02 -0.62 -15.13
N LEU A 172 10.04 -0.95 -14.28
CA LEU A 172 9.26 0.08 -13.58
C LEU A 172 10.07 0.76 -12.48
N PHE A 173 10.59 -0.01 -11.51
CA PHE A 173 11.17 0.52 -10.27
C PHE A 173 12.66 0.87 -10.35
N TYR A 174 13.41 0.24 -11.26
CA TYR A 174 14.86 0.41 -11.35
C TYR A 174 15.33 1.16 -12.62
N ASP A 175 14.44 1.38 -13.59
CA ASP A 175 14.74 2.13 -14.80
C ASP A 175 13.82 3.34 -14.97
N ARG A 176 12.52 3.13 -15.21
CA ARG A 176 11.58 4.19 -15.55
C ARG A 176 11.35 5.18 -14.41
N LEU A 177 11.03 4.71 -13.21
CA LEU A 177 10.74 5.59 -12.07
C LEU A 177 11.96 6.46 -11.70
N PRO A 178 13.17 5.90 -11.50
CA PRO A 178 14.37 6.70 -11.24
C PRO A 178 14.71 7.67 -12.39
N SER A 179 14.55 7.25 -13.65
CA SER A 179 14.83 8.11 -14.81
C SER A 179 13.88 9.31 -14.87
N THR A 180 12.58 9.10 -14.61
CA THR A 180 11.61 10.20 -14.56
C THR A 180 11.88 11.14 -13.39
N ALA A 181 12.19 10.61 -12.21
CA ALA A 181 12.58 11.41 -11.05
C ALA A 181 13.82 12.27 -11.33
N GLN A 182 14.83 11.69 -11.99
CA GLN A 182 16.05 12.42 -12.40
C GLN A 182 15.75 13.51 -13.44
N ARG A 183 14.84 13.26 -14.38
CA ARG A 183 14.39 14.27 -15.36
C ARG A 183 13.72 15.45 -14.66
N LEU A 184 12.83 15.18 -13.70
CA LEU A 184 12.19 16.21 -12.88
C LEU A 184 13.19 17.00 -12.03
N ALA A 185 14.15 16.32 -11.41
CA ALA A 185 15.21 16.99 -10.64
C ALA A 185 16.06 17.92 -11.51
N SER A 186 16.28 17.56 -12.78
CA SER A 186 17.08 18.33 -13.73
C SER A 186 16.31 19.52 -14.32
N ASN A 187 14.99 19.39 -14.48
CA ASN A 187 14.11 20.46 -14.93
C ASN A 187 12.75 20.40 -14.22
N PRO A 188 12.61 21.03 -13.04
CA PRO A 188 11.36 21.00 -12.27
C PRO A 188 10.16 21.69 -12.96
N LYS A 189 10.38 22.37 -14.09
CA LYS A 189 9.32 23.00 -14.89
C LYS A 189 8.86 22.14 -16.07
N ASP A 190 9.40 20.93 -16.21
CA ASP A 190 8.99 19.98 -17.25
C ASP A 190 7.63 19.37 -16.89
N PHE A 191 6.56 20.04 -17.30
CA PHE A 191 5.20 19.60 -17.02
C PHE A 191 4.88 18.24 -17.65
N ASP A 192 5.43 17.94 -18.83
CA ASP A 192 5.24 16.64 -19.49
C ASP A 192 5.89 15.51 -18.68
N ALA A 193 7.09 15.75 -18.13
CA ALA A 193 7.73 14.81 -17.21
C ALA A 193 6.93 14.62 -15.92
N PHE A 194 6.31 15.69 -15.41
CA PHE A 194 5.49 15.62 -14.20
C PHE A 194 4.26 14.75 -14.44
N VAL A 195 3.56 14.95 -15.55
CA VAL A 195 2.40 14.13 -15.95
C VAL A 195 2.81 12.68 -16.20
N GLU A 196 3.92 12.44 -16.92
CA GLU A 196 4.46 11.08 -17.13
C GLU A 196 4.76 10.40 -15.80
N GLY A 197 5.43 11.10 -14.89
CA GLY A 197 5.81 10.56 -13.59
C GLY A 197 4.62 10.29 -12.69
N VAL A 198 3.64 11.21 -12.62
CA VAL A 198 2.40 11.00 -11.86
C VAL A 198 1.64 9.79 -12.39
N THR A 199 1.59 9.63 -13.72
CA THR A 199 0.95 8.45 -14.35
C THR A 199 1.70 7.16 -14.00
N LEU A 200 3.03 7.17 -14.06
CA LEU A 200 3.85 6.00 -13.75
C LEU A 200 3.74 5.60 -12.28
N TYR A 201 3.86 6.57 -11.37
CA TYR A 201 3.87 6.32 -9.93
C TYR A 201 2.44 6.05 -9.42
N HIS A 202 1.57 7.06 -9.40
CA HIS A 202 0.26 6.96 -8.77
C HIS A 202 -0.70 6.01 -9.50
N ILE A 203 -0.68 5.98 -10.84
CA ILE A 203 -1.65 5.16 -11.59
C ILE A 203 -1.14 3.73 -11.84
N VAL A 204 0.09 3.58 -12.34
CA VAL A 204 0.62 2.26 -12.70
C VAL A 204 1.19 1.53 -11.49
N ILE A 205 2.07 2.16 -10.70
CA ILE A 205 2.74 1.52 -9.58
C ILE A 205 1.78 1.35 -8.40
N GLU A 206 1.18 2.43 -7.90
CA GLU A 206 0.33 2.37 -6.71
C GLU A 206 -1.05 1.80 -7.05
N ALA A 207 -1.86 2.54 -7.82
CA ALA A 207 -3.27 2.21 -8.02
C ALA A 207 -3.51 0.88 -8.76
N THR A 208 -2.57 0.46 -9.62
CA THR A 208 -2.71 -0.80 -10.36
C THR A 208 -1.95 -1.95 -9.70
N ILE A 209 -0.63 -1.82 -9.47
CA ILE A 209 0.20 -2.94 -9.02
C ILE A 209 0.09 -3.12 -7.50
N ALA A 210 0.35 -2.07 -6.72
CA ALA A 210 0.39 -2.14 -5.26
C ALA A 210 -0.98 -2.50 -4.69
N LEU A 211 -2.05 -1.78 -5.08
CA LEU A 211 -3.41 -2.05 -4.60
C LEU A 211 -3.89 -3.46 -4.94
N THR A 212 -3.55 -3.97 -6.14
CA THR A 212 -3.92 -5.35 -6.52
C THR A 212 -3.19 -6.37 -5.64
N GLY A 213 -1.89 -6.17 -5.40
CA GLY A 213 -1.10 -7.03 -4.52
C GLY A 213 -1.58 -6.98 -3.07
N GLN A 214 -1.84 -5.78 -2.54
CA GLN A 214 -2.38 -5.56 -1.20
C GLN A 214 -3.72 -6.27 -1.02
N ARG A 215 -4.63 -6.10 -1.98
CA ARG A 215 -5.94 -6.75 -1.94
C ARG A 215 -5.82 -8.26 -1.90
N PHE A 216 -4.95 -8.84 -2.74
CA PHE A 216 -4.74 -10.28 -2.79
C PHE A 216 -4.19 -10.82 -1.48
N GLU A 217 -3.12 -10.21 -0.95
CA GLU A 217 -2.45 -10.64 0.28
C GLU A 217 -3.40 -10.49 1.50
N LEU A 218 -4.03 -9.33 1.68
CA LEU A 218 -4.92 -9.07 2.80
C LEU A 218 -6.18 -9.95 2.77
N GLU A 219 -6.81 -10.16 1.62
CA GLU A 219 -7.94 -11.09 1.55
C GLU A 219 -7.51 -12.54 1.83
N SER A 220 -6.36 -12.97 1.33
CA SER A 220 -5.83 -14.31 1.62
C SER A 220 -5.55 -14.53 3.10
N MET A 221 -4.91 -13.57 3.78
CA MET A 221 -4.66 -13.64 5.22
C MET A 221 -5.98 -13.65 6.02
N ARG A 222 -6.97 -12.86 5.59
CA ARG A 222 -8.29 -12.79 6.21
C ARG A 222 -9.03 -14.12 6.11
N GLU A 223 -8.99 -14.77 4.95
CA GLU A 223 -9.58 -16.10 4.74
C GLU A 223 -8.94 -17.19 5.60
N GLN A 224 -7.66 -17.03 5.92
CA GLN A 224 -6.91 -17.90 6.82
C GLN A 224 -7.11 -17.57 8.31
N GLY A 225 -7.84 -16.49 8.63
CA GLY A 225 -8.08 -16.06 10.01
C GLY A 225 -6.89 -15.37 10.68
N LEU A 226 -6.00 -14.74 9.89
CA LEU A 226 -4.75 -14.13 10.35
C LEU A 226 -4.87 -12.60 10.57
N THR A 227 -6.07 -12.09 10.87
CA THR A 227 -6.31 -10.64 10.97
C THR A 227 -5.77 -9.99 12.24
N ASP A 228 -5.41 -10.79 13.23
CA ASP A 228 -4.79 -10.35 14.48
C ASP A 228 -3.26 -10.20 14.38
N ARG A 229 -2.66 -10.60 13.25
CA ARG A 229 -1.23 -10.50 12.99
C ARG A 229 -0.76 -9.07 12.82
N GLY A 230 0.46 -8.80 13.27
CA GLY A 230 1.09 -7.49 13.15
C GLY A 230 1.23 -7.07 11.69
N PHE A 231 1.59 -8.01 10.80
CA PHE A 231 1.71 -7.72 9.38
C PHE A 231 0.37 -7.36 8.76
N TYR A 232 -0.71 -8.09 9.07
CA TYR A 232 -2.05 -7.77 8.57
C TYR A 232 -2.46 -6.34 8.94
N ARG A 233 -2.31 -5.97 10.21
CA ARG A 233 -2.70 -4.65 10.73
C ARG A 233 -1.86 -3.53 10.14
N GLY A 234 -0.53 -3.72 10.09
CA GLY A 234 0.39 -2.76 9.50
C GLY A 234 0.15 -2.60 8.01
N PHE A 235 -0.03 -3.69 7.28
CA PHE A 235 -0.25 -3.65 5.83
C PHE A 235 -1.62 -3.11 5.45
N THR A 236 -2.63 -3.29 6.31
CA THR A 236 -3.92 -2.57 6.18
C THR A 236 -3.75 -1.07 6.44
N ALA A 237 -2.84 -0.66 7.32
CA ALA A 237 -2.51 0.76 7.54
C ALA A 237 -1.79 1.36 6.32
N VAL A 238 -0.84 0.62 5.72
CA VAL A 238 -0.21 0.98 4.43
C VAL A 238 -1.29 1.18 3.36
N ALA A 239 -2.19 0.20 3.17
CA ALA A 239 -3.28 0.32 2.21
C ALA A 239 -4.23 1.51 2.48
N ARG A 240 -4.39 1.91 3.75
CA ARG A 240 -5.15 3.11 4.12
C ARG A 240 -4.41 4.38 3.71
N ASP A 241 -3.09 4.42 3.85
CA ASP A 241 -2.27 5.53 3.39
C ASP A 241 -2.35 5.65 1.85
N GLU A 242 -2.23 4.53 1.13
CA GLU A 242 -2.41 4.43 -0.33
C GLU A 242 -3.78 4.88 -0.84
N SER A 243 -4.83 4.76 -0.02
CA SER A 243 -6.16 5.25 -0.38
C SER A 243 -6.22 6.78 -0.58
N ARG A 244 -5.16 7.48 -0.16
CA ARG A 244 -4.98 8.92 -0.39
C ARG A 244 -4.17 9.24 -1.64
N CYS A 245 -3.64 8.28 -2.38
CA CYS A 245 -2.74 8.48 -3.53
C CYS A 245 -3.37 8.63 -4.95
N PRO A 246 -4.62 9.09 -5.20
CA PRO A 246 -5.16 9.10 -6.56
C PRO A 246 -4.58 10.21 -7.45
#